data_AF-A0A1R2CM67-F1
#
_entry.id   AF-A0A1R2CM67-F1
#
_cell.length_a   1.000
_cell.length_b   1.000
_cell.length_c   1.000
_cell.angle_alpha   90.00
_cell.angle_beta   90.00
_cell.angle_gamma   90.00
#
_symmetry.space_group_name_H-M   'P 1'
#
loop_
_entity.id
_entity.type
_entity.pdbx_description
1 polymer ?
#
loop_
_entity_poly.entity_id
_entity_poly.type
_entity_poly.pdbx_seq_one_letter_code
_entity_poly.pdbx_strand_id
1 'polypeptide(L)'
;MSKRRYGVQEDNIITEYSDNNFTKKDSIRRFSLQLESSINKKESNKNIMQAIINAYIIHILFHIEFRSNLGLAFIYFAIIEGICLIIMFINLIKIISKHKHEYFNIRNTIDSLAILIGITIFIIEFILPYTYTYTIFKLGSIYRFIPLLVFKFKNKTIKQGQRRFSLLPFRTNSERLVNILRSLRTLDFITNDTTIDSQLEWGIRVICNQTLYSFEVISENKEQDELINWALSIRPSANHISQRISENSIVNLEGEIPIEIRQSLKYVDKLRFDIFELKKASENNELATICSFLLSKYDIFKAEGFNKDKFTSFIRIIQAGYYQNPYHNSTHAADVTQAYHVYIEDFNIKNLFNLNTFDISCCLISSSIHDFQHPGLNNAFLMNSSHDLAILYNDLSVLENHHVAASFSIIKDKNNNFFENLSCDLYRKYRSKIISIVLATDFSKHFKEISKLKLICKELNTENDKEFMLKILMHAADVSNSTRKWKLYYDWAQLVLEEFFSQGDREKDLGLSISPLCDRNTVNFAKSQIGFIDLFIIPMFSILKDVFPKFGKALKNAQINKDKLSKMNEEENEGKSVQDDLVVSSD
;
A
#
# COMPACT_ATOMS: atom_id res chain seq x y z
N MET A 1 27.92 4.86 76.70
CA MET A 1 26.96 3.87 77.22
C MET A 1 25.93 3.57 76.13
N SER A 2 25.85 2.31 75.67
CA SER A 2 24.63 1.59 75.19
C SER A 2 23.78 2.17 74.03
N LYS A 3 23.30 1.45 72.99
CA LYS A 3 23.46 0.12 72.38
C LYS A 3 22.53 0.13 71.14
N ARG A 4 22.95 -0.55 70.05
CA ARG A 4 22.15 -1.43 69.13
C ARG A 4 21.14 -0.77 68.15
N ARG A 5 20.98 -1.14 66.86
CA ARG A 5 21.23 -2.34 65.99
C ARG A 5 21.45 -1.82 64.53
N TYR A 6 22.48 -2.22 63.75
CA TYR A 6 22.63 -3.43 62.87
C TYR A 6 21.49 -3.65 61.84
N GLY A 7 21.72 -3.89 60.53
CA GLY A 7 22.95 -4.25 59.78
C GLY A 7 22.97 -3.70 58.31
N VAL A 8 24.16 -3.54 57.69
CA VAL A 8 25.01 -4.52 56.94
C VAL A 8 24.44 -4.72 55.51
N GLN A 9 25.14 -4.52 54.38
CA GLN A 9 26.55 -4.78 54.02
C GLN A 9 27.02 -3.97 52.79
N GLU A 10 28.34 -3.86 52.67
CA GLU A 10 29.18 -3.21 51.64
C GLU A 10 29.21 -3.95 50.29
N ASP A 11 29.73 -3.30 49.23
CA ASP A 11 31.05 -3.67 48.66
C ASP A 11 31.47 -2.79 47.47
N ASN A 12 32.77 -2.50 47.39
CA ASN A 12 33.39 -1.68 46.36
C ASN A 12 34.82 -2.19 46.06
N ILE A 13 35.10 -2.47 44.76
CA ILE A 13 36.36 -2.35 43.98
C ILE A 13 37.57 -3.29 44.35
N ILE A 14 38.43 -3.89 43.49
CA ILE A 14 39.08 -3.55 42.19
C ILE A 14 39.66 -4.82 41.48
N THR A 15 39.57 -4.84 40.13
CA THR A 15 40.36 -5.48 39.02
C THR A 15 40.74 -6.97 38.99
N GLU A 16 40.45 -7.62 37.84
CA GLU A 16 41.48 -8.17 36.93
C GLU A 16 40.90 -8.52 35.53
N TYR A 17 41.69 -8.28 34.48
CA TYR A 17 41.47 -8.68 33.10
C TYR A 17 41.69 -10.19 32.93
N SER A 18 40.75 -10.94 32.35
CA SER A 18 40.98 -12.04 31.37
C SER A 18 39.72 -12.90 31.17
N ASP A 19 39.65 -13.52 29.99
CA ASP A 19 38.73 -14.61 29.60
C ASP A 19 37.30 -14.27 29.16
N ASN A 20 37.26 -13.65 27.97
CA ASN A 20 36.34 -14.04 26.91
C ASN A 20 36.40 -15.57 26.67
N ASN A 21 35.57 -16.37 27.35
CA ASN A 21 35.25 -17.74 26.94
C ASN A 21 34.03 -18.35 27.67
N PHE A 22 32.92 -17.61 27.78
CA PHE A 22 31.62 -18.26 28.04
C PHE A 22 31.13 -18.92 26.74
N THR A 23 31.50 -20.19 26.58
CA THR A 23 31.48 -20.90 25.30
C THR A 23 30.07 -21.14 24.73
N LYS A 24 29.92 -20.94 23.41
CA LYS A 24 28.83 -21.42 22.53
C LYS A 24 28.37 -22.87 22.81
N LYS A 25 29.24 -23.68 23.43
CA LYS A 25 29.03 -25.08 23.77
C LYS A 25 27.95 -25.27 24.85
N ASP A 26 27.81 -24.34 25.80
CA ASP A 26 26.79 -24.40 26.84
C ASP A 26 25.40 -23.99 26.34
N SER A 27 25.34 -23.05 25.39
CA SER A 27 24.10 -22.69 24.69
C SER A 27 23.61 -23.84 23.81
N ILE A 28 24.53 -24.54 23.13
CA ILE A 28 24.23 -25.74 22.34
C ILE A 28 23.82 -26.91 23.23
N ARG A 29 24.44 -27.10 24.40
CA ARG A 29 24.05 -28.14 25.37
C ARG A 29 22.66 -27.88 25.94
N ARG A 30 22.30 -26.62 26.24
CA ARG A 30 20.94 -26.25 26.67
C ARG A 30 19.90 -26.46 25.57
N PHE A 31 20.22 -26.08 24.33
CA PHE A 31 19.35 -26.31 23.17
C PHE A 31 19.16 -27.81 22.88
N SER A 32 20.23 -28.61 22.97
CA SER A 32 20.19 -30.08 22.85
C SER A 32 19.33 -30.73 23.94
N LEU A 33 19.46 -30.31 25.19
CA LEU A 33 18.67 -30.84 26.32
C LEU A 33 17.20 -30.41 26.24
N GLN A 34 16.91 -29.22 25.69
CA GLN A 34 15.55 -28.77 25.40
C GLN A 34 14.92 -29.52 24.21
N LEU A 35 15.69 -29.84 23.18
CA LEU A 35 15.25 -30.68 22.06
C LEU A 35 15.01 -32.13 22.51
N GLU A 36 15.88 -32.73 23.32
CA GLU A 36 15.65 -34.05 23.92
C GLU A 36 14.43 -34.08 24.84
N SER A 37 14.23 -33.02 25.63
CA SER A 37 13.05 -32.84 26.49
C SER A 37 11.75 -32.78 25.67
N SER A 38 11.78 -32.08 24.54
CA SER A 38 10.64 -31.95 23.62
C SER A 38 10.39 -33.20 22.76
N ILE A 39 11.44 -33.98 22.44
CA ILE A 39 11.34 -35.28 21.76
C ILE A 39 10.77 -36.36 22.70
N ASN A 40 11.08 -36.29 24.01
CA ASN A 40 10.58 -37.26 25.01
C ASN A 40 9.17 -36.97 25.51
N LYS A 41 8.64 -35.76 25.28
CA LYS A 41 7.21 -35.50 25.43
C LYS A 41 6.52 -36.02 24.16
N LYS A 42 5.49 -36.86 24.32
CA LYS A 42 4.65 -37.42 23.25
C LYS A 42 3.84 -36.32 22.50
N GLU A 43 4.50 -35.30 21.98
CA GLU A 43 3.90 -34.37 21.03
C GLU A 43 4.06 -34.94 19.63
N SER A 44 2.95 -35.49 19.14
CA SER A 44 2.59 -35.74 17.74
C SER A 44 3.75 -35.63 16.73
N ASN A 45 4.21 -36.78 16.21
CA ASN A 45 5.16 -36.93 15.08
C ASN A 45 4.90 -35.96 13.89
N LYS A 46 3.69 -35.40 13.78
CA LYS A 46 3.27 -34.41 12.79
C LYS A 46 3.94 -33.03 12.97
N ASN A 47 4.14 -32.58 14.22
CA ASN A 47 4.70 -31.25 14.50
C ASN A 47 6.21 -31.21 14.25
N ILE A 48 6.90 -32.28 14.65
CA ILE A 48 8.33 -32.47 14.41
C ILE A 48 8.61 -32.57 12.89
N MET A 49 7.81 -33.35 12.16
CA MET A 49 7.94 -33.45 10.70
C MET A 49 7.64 -32.14 9.97
N GLN A 50 6.68 -31.36 10.44
CA GLN A 50 6.36 -30.06 9.85
C GLN A 50 7.45 -29.02 10.13
N ALA A 51 8.05 -29.04 11.32
CA ALA A 51 9.18 -28.19 11.67
C ALA A 51 10.41 -28.52 10.79
N ILE A 52 10.66 -29.81 10.54
CA ILE A 52 11.75 -30.27 9.65
C ILE A 52 11.49 -29.81 8.20
N ILE A 53 10.27 -29.97 7.68
CA ILE A 53 9.90 -29.51 6.33
C ILE A 53 10.07 -27.99 6.20
N ASN A 54 9.67 -27.23 7.21
CA ASN A 54 9.76 -25.78 7.20
C ASN A 54 11.23 -25.30 7.29
N ALA A 55 12.05 -25.93 8.12
CA ALA A 55 13.49 -25.65 8.19
C ALA A 55 14.18 -25.95 6.86
N TYR A 56 13.76 -27.01 6.17
CA TYR A 56 14.31 -27.40 4.86
C TYR A 56 13.89 -26.45 3.72
N ILE A 57 12.66 -25.91 3.76
CA ILE A 57 12.20 -24.89 2.82
C ILE A 57 12.95 -23.57 3.05
N ILE A 58 13.17 -23.18 4.30
CA ILE A 58 13.99 -22.01 4.64
C ILE A 58 15.42 -22.16 4.12
N HIS A 59 16.00 -23.36 4.24
CA HIS A 59 17.31 -23.68 3.70
C HIS A 59 17.36 -23.51 2.16
N ILE A 60 16.34 -23.99 1.43
CA ILE A 60 16.24 -23.85 -0.03
C ILE A 60 16.12 -22.39 -0.46
N LEU A 61 15.32 -21.59 0.24
CA LEU A 61 15.12 -20.18 -0.09
C LEU A 61 16.40 -19.38 0.14
N PHE A 62 17.12 -19.65 1.24
CA PHE A 62 18.43 -19.05 1.49
C PHE A 62 19.49 -19.45 0.45
N HIS A 63 19.47 -20.70 -0.02
CA HIS A 63 20.48 -21.22 -0.95
C HIS A 63 20.28 -20.79 -2.41
N ILE A 64 19.03 -20.45 -2.80
CA ILE A 64 18.70 -19.88 -4.12
C ILE A 64 19.11 -18.41 -4.19
N GLU A 65 19.12 -17.70 -3.06
CA GLU A 65 19.29 -16.24 -3.00
C GLU A 65 20.74 -15.82 -2.64
N PHE A 66 21.45 -16.55 -1.78
CA PHE A 66 22.81 -16.21 -1.37
C PHE A 66 23.86 -17.02 -2.14
N ARG A 67 24.26 -16.50 -3.32
CA ARG A 67 25.13 -17.16 -4.30
C ARG A 67 26.64 -16.99 -4.07
N SER A 68 27.09 -16.34 -3.00
CA SER A 68 28.52 -16.05 -2.82
C SER A 68 28.90 -15.83 -1.35
N ASN A 69 29.89 -16.59 -0.89
CA ASN A 69 30.59 -16.48 0.40
C ASN A 69 29.80 -16.85 1.66
N LEU A 70 29.82 -18.14 2.02
CA LEU A 70 29.73 -18.59 3.42
C LEU A 70 30.19 -20.06 3.55
N GLY A 71 31.50 -20.29 3.61
CA GLY A 71 32.08 -21.64 3.74
C GLY A 71 31.69 -22.37 5.04
N LEU A 72 31.51 -21.66 6.15
CA LEU A 72 31.12 -22.25 7.43
C LEU A 72 29.61 -22.58 7.49
N ALA A 73 28.74 -21.72 6.97
CA ALA A 73 27.29 -22.00 6.96
C ALA A 73 26.97 -23.23 6.09
N PHE A 74 27.69 -23.41 4.98
CA PHE A 74 27.58 -24.60 4.13
C PHE A 74 27.79 -25.91 4.91
N ILE A 75 28.80 -25.96 5.78
CA ILE A 75 29.08 -27.15 6.62
C ILE A 75 27.96 -27.38 7.64
N TYR A 76 27.47 -26.31 8.29
CA TYR A 76 26.36 -26.42 9.24
C TYR A 76 25.07 -26.91 8.58
N PHE A 77 24.79 -26.47 7.36
CA PHE A 77 23.62 -26.91 6.62
C PHE A 77 23.74 -28.34 6.10
N ALA A 78 24.92 -28.75 5.63
CA ALA A 78 25.17 -30.15 5.24
C ALA A 78 25.00 -31.12 6.42
N ILE A 79 25.38 -30.70 7.64
CA ILE A 79 25.17 -31.49 8.86
C ILE A 79 23.67 -31.62 9.17
N ILE A 80 22.90 -30.54 9.07
CA ILE A 80 21.45 -30.55 9.29
C ILE A 80 20.74 -31.42 8.24
N GLU A 81 21.17 -31.35 6.97
CA GLU A 81 20.66 -32.16 5.86
C GLU A 81 20.94 -33.66 6.10
N GLY A 82 22.16 -34.01 6.52
CA GLY A 82 22.54 -35.38 6.87
C GLY A 82 21.68 -35.96 8.00
N ILE A 83 21.40 -35.16 9.04
CA ILE A 83 20.52 -35.56 10.15
C ILE A 83 19.09 -35.84 9.64
N CYS A 84 18.56 -34.99 8.75
CA CYS A 84 17.22 -35.17 8.19
C CYS A 84 17.12 -36.46 7.35
N LEU A 85 18.12 -36.75 6.51
CA LEU A 85 18.16 -37.97 5.70
C LEU A 85 18.25 -39.23 6.57
N ILE A 86 19.02 -39.21 7.65
CA ILE A 86 19.11 -40.31 8.62
C ILE A 86 17.76 -40.55 9.29
N ILE A 87 17.05 -39.49 9.71
CA ILE A 87 15.71 -39.60 10.32
C ILE A 87 14.70 -40.18 9.33
N MET A 88 14.74 -39.75 8.08
CA MET A 88 13.89 -40.31 7.01
C MET A 88 14.18 -41.79 6.77
N PHE A 89 15.46 -42.17 6.75
CA PHE A 89 15.90 -43.55 6.56
C PHE A 89 15.47 -44.46 7.73
N ILE A 90 15.60 -44.00 8.97
CA ILE A 90 15.14 -44.72 10.17
C ILE A 90 13.62 -44.93 10.13
N ASN A 91 12.86 -43.91 9.71
CA ASN A 91 11.41 -44.03 9.57
C ASN A 91 11.01 -44.97 8.43
N LEU A 92 11.75 -44.97 7.32
CA LEU A 92 11.56 -45.92 6.22
C LEU A 92 11.78 -47.36 6.70
N ILE A 93 12.86 -47.62 7.44
CA ILE A 93 13.14 -48.94 8.04
C ILE A 93 12.02 -49.37 8.99
N LYS A 94 11.54 -48.47 9.87
CA LYS A 94 10.43 -48.76 10.80
C LYS A 94 9.14 -49.15 10.06
N ILE A 95 8.84 -48.49 8.95
CA ILE A 95 7.65 -48.77 8.14
C ILE A 95 7.79 -50.12 7.43
N ILE A 96 8.95 -50.39 6.82
CA ILE A 96 9.24 -51.68 6.15
C ILE A 96 9.21 -52.85 7.14
N SER A 97 9.71 -52.65 8.36
CA SER A 97 9.70 -53.66 9.43
C SER A 97 8.28 -54.00 9.90
N LYS A 98 7.36 -53.02 9.91
CA LYS A 98 6.02 -53.17 10.48
C LYS A 98 4.96 -53.67 9.48
N HIS A 99 5.15 -53.45 8.17
CA HIS A 99 4.18 -53.80 7.12
C HIS A 99 4.83 -54.52 5.92
N LYS A 100 5.59 -55.58 6.21
CA LYS A 100 6.50 -56.26 5.27
C LYS A 100 5.82 -56.80 3.99
N HIS A 101 4.55 -57.22 4.07
CA HIS A 101 3.82 -57.84 2.95
C HIS A 101 2.99 -56.86 2.10
N GLU A 102 2.68 -55.66 2.59
CA GLU A 102 1.91 -54.64 1.86
C GLU A 102 2.77 -53.53 1.28
N TYR A 103 4.03 -53.41 1.73
CA TYR A 103 4.87 -52.28 1.35
C TYR A 103 5.44 -52.41 -0.06
N PHE A 104 5.74 -53.61 -0.57
CA PHE A 104 6.31 -53.78 -1.91
C PHE A 104 5.25 -53.83 -3.02
N ASN A 105 4.50 -52.75 -3.17
CA ASN A 105 3.85 -52.41 -4.43
C ASN A 105 4.79 -51.47 -5.21
N ILE A 106 4.80 -51.56 -6.54
CA ILE A 106 5.80 -50.97 -7.45
C ILE A 106 6.10 -49.49 -7.15
N ARG A 107 5.09 -48.75 -6.68
CA ARG A 107 5.16 -47.33 -6.31
C ARG A 107 5.99 -47.07 -5.04
N ASN A 108 5.85 -47.88 -4.00
CA ASN A 108 6.60 -47.73 -2.75
C ASN A 108 8.06 -48.23 -2.90
N THR A 109 8.30 -49.14 -3.83
CA THR A 109 9.66 -49.60 -4.20
C THR A 109 10.43 -48.49 -4.90
N ILE A 110 9.77 -47.74 -5.79
CA ILE A 110 10.33 -46.53 -6.43
C ILE A 110 10.65 -45.45 -5.39
N ASP A 111 9.77 -45.24 -4.40
CA ASP A 111 10.00 -44.27 -3.31
C ASP A 111 11.22 -44.64 -2.46
N SER A 112 11.35 -45.92 -2.11
CA SER A 112 12.49 -46.43 -1.33
C SER A 112 13.80 -46.33 -2.12
N LEU A 113 13.75 -46.60 -3.43
CA LEU A 113 14.90 -46.48 -4.32
C LEU A 113 15.33 -45.01 -4.49
N ALA A 114 14.39 -44.07 -4.61
CA ALA A 114 14.67 -42.65 -4.71
C ALA A 114 15.33 -42.09 -3.44
N ILE A 115 14.88 -42.54 -2.25
CA ILE A 115 15.50 -42.19 -0.97
C ILE A 115 16.92 -42.77 -0.89
N LEU A 116 17.11 -44.03 -1.31
CA LEU A 116 18.43 -44.67 -1.31
C LEU A 116 19.42 -43.96 -2.26
N ILE A 117 18.97 -43.64 -3.47
CA ILE A 117 19.76 -42.89 -4.47
C ILE A 117 20.13 -41.50 -3.93
N GLY A 118 19.20 -40.81 -3.27
CA GLY A 118 19.48 -39.51 -2.64
C GLY A 118 20.56 -39.59 -1.55
N ILE A 119 20.52 -40.63 -0.71
CA ILE A 119 21.54 -40.87 0.32
C ILE A 119 22.90 -41.22 -0.32
N THR A 120 22.92 -42.05 -1.36
CA THR A 120 24.15 -42.41 -2.07
C THR A 120 24.81 -41.20 -2.73
N ILE A 121 24.02 -40.32 -3.37
CA ILE A 121 24.54 -39.08 -3.97
C ILE A 121 25.10 -38.15 -2.89
N PHE A 122 24.42 -38.02 -1.74
CA PHE A 122 24.91 -37.23 -0.60
C PHE A 122 26.26 -37.74 -0.07
N ILE A 123 26.44 -39.05 0.05
CA ILE A 123 27.70 -39.66 0.49
C ILE A 123 28.81 -39.43 -0.56
N ILE A 124 28.50 -39.55 -1.85
CA ILE A 124 29.46 -39.31 -2.95
C ILE A 124 29.93 -37.85 -2.97
N GLU A 125 29.02 -36.90 -2.75
CA GLU A 125 29.35 -35.46 -2.65
C GLU A 125 30.24 -35.12 -1.46
N PHE A 126 30.14 -35.88 -0.36
CA PHE A 126 30.96 -35.68 0.83
C PHE A 126 32.36 -36.30 0.71
N ILE A 127 32.54 -37.30 -0.16
CA ILE A 127 33.81 -38.01 -0.36
C ILE A 127 34.65 -37.39 -1.49
N LEU A 128 34.02 -36.79 -2.50
CA LEU A 128 34.75 -36.23 -3.66
C LEU A 128 35.32 -34.82 -3.38
N PRO A 129 36.54 -34.50 -3.86
CA PRO A 129 37.13 -33.16 -3.73
C PRO A 129 36.28 -32.09 -4.41
N TYR A 130 36.28 -30.88 -3.83
CA TYR A 130 35.40 -29.74 -4.15
C TYR A 130 35.40 -29.31 -5.64
N THR A 131 36.38 -29.76 -6.44
CA THR A 131 36.61 -29.33 -7.82
C THR A 131 35.72 -30.02 -8.89
N TYR A 132 35.00 -31.11 -8.57
CA TYR A 132 34.12 -31.81 -9.54
C TYR A 132 32.61 -31.67 -9.25
N THR A 133 32.24 -30.74 -8.37
CA THR A 133 30.93 -30.73 -7.70
C THR A 133 29.77 -30.17 -8.55
N TYR A 134 30.02 -29.27 -9.49
CA TYR A 134 28.93 -28.46 -10.08
C TYR A 134 27.82 -29.27 -10.81
N THR A 135 28.17 -30.28 -11.60
CA THR A 135 27.19 -31.06 -12.40
C THR A 135 26.53 -32.16 -11.58
N ILE A 136 27.26 -32.77 -10.64
CA ILE A 136 26.73 -33.78 -9.70
C ILE A 136 25.74 -33.12 -8.73
N PHE A 137 26.03 -31.90 -8.27
CA PHE A 137 25.16 -31.14 -7.36
C PHE A 137 23.81 -30.75 -7.96
N LYS A 138 23.76 -30.40 -9.26
CA LYS A 138 22.49 -30.11 -9.96
C LYS A 138 21.60 -31.33 -10.11
N LEU A 139 22.21 -32.49 -10.38
CA LEU A 139 21.47 -33.75 -10.45
C LEU A 139 21.02 -34.18 -9.04
N GLY A 140 21.87 -34.05 -8.04
CA GLY A 140 21.56 -34.37 -6.64
C GLY A 140 20.34 -33.60 -6.11
N SER A 141 20.26 -32.29 -6.36
CA SER A 141 19.15 -31.45 -5.92
C SER A 141 17.80 -31.78 -6.61
N ILE A 142 17.83 -32.26 -7.85
CA ILE A 142 16.62 -32.71 -8.59
C ILE A 142 16.14 -34.08 -8.09
N TYR A 143 17.05 -35.05 -7.90
CA TYR A 143 16.67 -36.38 -7.40
C TYR A 143 16.23 -36.35 -5.92
N ARG A 144 16.72 -35.38 -5.13
CA ARG A 144 16.27 -35.09 -3.74
C ARG A 144 14.81 -34.59 -3.65
N PHE A 145 14.19 -34.20 -4.76
CA PHE A 145 12.81 -33.71 -4.80
C PHE A 145 11.75 -34.81 -4.98
N ILE A 146 12.14 -35.95 -5.56
CA ILE A 146 11.23 -37.03 -5.95
C ILE A 146 10.52 -37.68 -4.73
N PRO A 147 11.22 -38.01 -3.61
CA PRO A 147 10.57 -38.61 -2.45
C PRO A 147 9.50 -37.72 -1.79
N LEU A 148 9.65 -36.39 -1.85
CA LEU A 148 8.74 -35.42 -1.25
C LEU A 148 7.45 -35.25 -2.06
N LEU A 149 7.54 -35.28 -3.39
CA LEU A 149 6.37 -35.21 -4.27
C LEU A 149 5.47 -36.44 -4.09
N VAL A 150 6.04 -37.63 -3.92
CA VAL A 150 5.25 -38.85 -3.75
C VAL A 150 4.61 -38.93 -2.36
N PHE A 151 5.27 -38.43 -1.30
CA PHE A 151 4.71 -38.43 0.05
C PHE A 151 3.48 -37.51 0.19
N LYS A 152 3.41 -36.41 -0.57
CA LYS A 152 2.28 -35.47 -0.59
C LYS A 152 0.97 -36.11 -1.09
N PHE A 153 1.05 -37.19 -1.87
CA PHE A 153 -0.13 -37.88 -2.41
C PHE A 153 -0.78 -38.88 -1.44
N LYS A 154 -0.09 -39.35 -0.40
CA LYS A 154 -0.67 -40.29 0.59
C LYS A 154 -1.55 -39.64 1.65
N ASN A 155 -1.54 -38.31 1.80
CA ASN A 155 -2.33 -37.58 2.81
C ASN A 155 -3.76 -37.20 2.36
N LYS A 156 -4.25 -37.70 1.23
CA LYS A 156 -5.60 -37.37 0.71
C LYS A 156 -6.76 -38.00 1.50
N THR A 157 -6.51 -38.87 2.47
CA THR A 157 -7.56 -39.63 3.20
C THR A 157 -7.73 -39.22 4.67
N ILE A 158 -7.54 -37.94 5.00
CA ILE A 158 -7.88 -37.39 6.32
C ILE A 158 -8.71 -36.12 6.11
N LYS A 159 -9.87 -36.27 5.46
CA LYS A 159 -10.95 -35.27 5.43
C LYS A 159 -11.99 -35.69 6.46
N GLN A 160 -11.90 -35.17 7.68
CA GLN A 160 -13.00 -34.92 8.63
C GLN A 160 -12.35 -34.54 9.97
N GLY A 161 -12.42 -33.25 10.34
CA GLY A 161 -11.95 -32.84 11.67
C GLY A 161 -11.39 -31.43 11.83
N GLN A 162 -11.37 -30.57 10.80
CA GLN A 162 -11.06 -29.14 10.99
C GLN A 162 -11.97 -28.28 10.11
N ARG A 163 -13.18 -28.03 10.63
CA ARG A 163 -13.97 -26.84 10.31
C ARG A 163 -13.50 -25.73 11.25
N ARG A 164 -12.53 -24.92 10.81
CA ARG A 164 -12.31 -23.51 11.18
C ARG A 164 -11.11 -23.02 10.36
N PHE A 165 -11.21 -21.79 9.85
CA PHE A 165 -10.44 -21.18 8.77
C PHE A 165 -10.89 -21.60 7.37
N SER A 166 -11.93 -20.91 6.90
CA SER A 166 -12.22 -20.73 5.50
C SER A 166 -10.97 -20.22 4.78
N LEU A 167 -10.42 -21.06 3.91
CA LEU A 167 -9.42 -20.70 2.91
C LEU A 167 -10.04 -19.68 1.96
N LEU A 168 -9.65 -18.41 2.09
CA LEU A 168 -9.68 -17.49 0.95
C LEU A 168 -8.54 -17.88 -0.01
N PRO A 169 -8.72 -17.75 -1.34
CA PRO A 169 -7.67 -18.08 -2.29
C PRO A 169 -6.52 -17.08 -2.10
N PHE A 170 -5.34 -17.59 -1.74
CA PHE A 170 -4.14 -16.79 -1.54
C PHE A 170 -3.78 -16.02 -2.81
N ARG A 171 -3.65 -14.69 -2.73
CA ARG A 171 -3.37 -13.83 -3.90
C ARG A 171 -1.87 -13.63 -4.19
N THR A 172 -0.96 -13.73 -3.21
CA THR A 172 0.50 -13.63 -3.44
C THR A 172 1.37 -14.49 -2.48
N ASN A 173 2.66 -14.71 -2.82
CA ASN A 173 3.61 -15.47 -1.99
C ASN A 173 4.00 -14.73 -0.68
N SER A 174 4.02 -13.39 -0.69
CA SER A 174 4.37 -12.57 0.47
C SER A 174 3.33 -12.67 1.59
N GLU A 175 2.04 -12.72 1.25
CA GLU A 175 0.95 -12.94 2.21
C GLU A 175 1.03 -14.31 2.89
N ARG A 176 1.51 -15.34 2.19
CA ARG A 176 1.76 -16.66 2.77
C ARG A 176 2.91 -16.62 3.78
N LEU A 177 4.00 -15.92 3.44
CA LEU A 177 5.19 -15.79 4.29
C LEU A 177 4.86 -15.04 5.59
N VAL A 178 4.13 -13.92 5.51
CA VAL A 178 3.70 -13.13 6.66
C VAL A 178 2.83 -13.95 7.62
N ASN A 179 1.92 -14.78 7.10
CA ASN A 179 1.06 -15.61 7.94
C ASN A 179 1.82 -16.75 8.62
N ILE A 180 2.86 -17.28 7.97
CA ILE A 180 3.78 -18.27 8.56
C ILE A 180 4.57 -17.63 9.71
N LEU A 181 5.16 -16.45 9.49
CA LEU A 181 5.90 -15.73 10.53
C LEU A 181 5.01 -15.36 11.73
N ARG A 182 3.77 -14.94 11.47
CA ARG A 182 2.77 -14.68 12.53
C ARG A 182 2.41 -15.93 13.31
N SER A 183 2.31 -17.08 12.64
CA SER A 183 2.03 -18.37 13.30
C SER A 183 3.21 -18.84 14.14
N LEU A 184 4.45 -18.61 13.71
CA LEU A 184 5.65 -18.92 14.50
C LEU A 184 5.69 -18.12 15.81
N ARG A 185 5.31 -16.84 15.77
CA ARG A 185 5.19 -15.99 16.97
C ARG A 185 4.13 -16.46 17.97
N THR A 186 3.21 -17.33 17.58
CA THR A 186 2.23 -17.90 18.53
C THR A 186 2.74 -19.11 19.30
N LEU A 187 3.98 -19.56 19.06
CA LEU A 187 4.59 -20.68 19.76
C LEU A 187 5.22 -20.22 21.08
N ASP A 188 4.91 -20.93 22.18
CA ASP A 188 5.26 -20.54 23.55
C ASP A 188 6.76 -20.35 23.82
N PHE A 189 7.65 -20.97 23.03
CA PHE A 189 9.10 -20.78 23.19
C PHE A 189 9.63 -19.52 22.48
N ILE A 190 8.87 -18.95 21.54
CA ILE A 190 9.23 -17.72 20.81
C ILE A 190 8.70 -16.49 21.55
N THR A 191 7.49 -16.55 22.11
CA THR A 191 6.92 -15.47 22.95
C THR A 191 7.73 -15.20 24.22
N ASN A 192 8.46 -16.20 24.72
CA ASN A 192 9.31 -16.08 25.92
C ASN A 192 10.75 -15.62 25.61
N ASP A 193 11.15 -15.53 24.33
CA ASP A 193 12.45 -14.98 23.90
C ASP A 193 12.23 -13.66 23.17
N THR A 194 12.42 -12.56 23.90
CA THR A 194 12.18 -11.19 23.43
C THR A 194 13.04 -10.80 22.23
N THR A 195 14.18 -11.47 22.02
CA THR A 195 15.08 -11.18 20.91
C THR A 195 14.56 -11.81 19.62
N ILE A 196 14.08 -13.05 19.69
CA ILE A 196 13.54 -13.76 18.51
C ILE A 196 12.16 -13.20 18.14
N ASP A 197 11.32 -12.89 19.14
CA ASP A 197 10.01 -12.28 18.88
C ASP A 197 10.13 -10.91 18.18
N SER A 198 11.08 -10.08 18.62
CA SER A 198 11.33 -8.76 18.01
C SER A 198 11.90 -8.87 16.59
N GLN A 199 12.75 -9.86 16.31
CA GLN A 199 13.27 -10.12 14.96
C GLN A 199 12.19 -10.66 14.01
N LEU A 200 11.29 -11.51 14.48
CA LEU A 200 10.15 -11.99 13.70
C LEU A 200 9.13 -10.87 13.44
N GLU A 201 8.91 -9.99 14.41
CA GLU A 201 8.11 -8.77 14.24
C GLU A 201 8.72 -7.83 13.20
N TRP A 202 10.03 -7.61 13.28
CA TRP A 202 10.74 -6.81 12.28
C TRP A 202 10.60 -7.44 10.90
N GLY A 203 10.83 -8.75 10.74
CA GLY A 203 10.66 -9.45 9.46
C GLY A 203 9.23 -9.37 8.92
N ILE A 204 8.21 -9.53 9.77
CA ILE A 204 6.80 -9.33 9.39
C ILE A 204 6.57 -7.90 8.90
N ARG A 205 7.10 -6.88 9.60
CA ARG A 205 6.98 -5.48 9.19
C ARG A 205 7.67 -5.21 7.85
N VAL A 206 8.89 -5.71 7.67
CA VAL A 206 9.68 -5.53 6.45
C VAL A 206 9.00 -6.19 5.25
N ILE A 207 8.45 -7.40 5.41
CA ILE A 207 7.73 -8.11 4.33
C ILE A 207 6.36 -7.49 4.06
N CYS A 208 5.63 -7.06 5.10
CA CYS A 208 4.34 -6.37 4.93
C CYS A 208 4.49 -4.99 4.29
N ASN A 209 5.62 -4.31 4.51
CA ASN A 209 5.90 -2.97 3.99
C ASN A 209 6.80 -3.01 2.74
N GLN A 210 7.16 -4.19 2.22
CA GLN A 210 8.08 -4.38 1.09
C GLN A 210 9.44 -3.66 1.21
N THR A 211 9.91 -3.39 2.44
CA THR A 211 11.15 -2.63 2.69
C THR A 211 12.41 -3.50 2.69
N LEU A 212 12.39 -4.67 2.05
CA LEU A 212 13.53 -5.61 2.06
C LEU A 212 14.80 -5.01 1.40
N TYR A 213 14.63 -3.95 0.61
CA TYR A 213 15.69 -3.19 -0.06
C TYR A 213 15.93 -1.79 0.53
N SER A 214 15.29 -1.41 1.64
CA SER A 214 15.65 -0.16 2.32
C SER A 214 16.98 -0.36 3.04
N PHE A 215 18.07 0.06 2.41
CA PHE A 215 19.40 0.11 3.02
C PHE A 215 19.33 0.93 4.32
N GLU A 216 19.64 0.32 5.46
CA GLU A 216 20.10 1.07 6.63
C GLU A 216 21.51 1.58 6.31
N VAL A 217 21.61 2.89 6.06
CA VAL A 217 22.89 3.56 5.88
C VAL A 217 23.59 3.62 7.25
N ILE A 218 24.55 2.72 7.44
CA ILE A 218 25.68 2.94 8.34
C ILE A 218 26.85 3.39 7.47
N SER A 219 27.13 4.69 7.43
CA SER A 219 28.50 5.25 7.53
C SER A 219 28.53 6.74 7.15
N GLU A 220 29.57 7.38 7.68
CA GLU A 220 29.79 8.82 7.77
C GLU A 220 30.08 9.50 6.43
N ASN A 221 29.55 10.72 6.28
CA ASN A 221 30.09 11.86 5.53
C ASN A 221 30.65 11.63 4.11
N LYS A 222 29.80 11.89 3.10
CA LYS A 222 30.01 12.67 1.85
C LYS A 222 29.06 12.22 0.71
N GLU A 223 28.51 11.01 0.78
CA GLU A 223 27.58 10.47 -0.26
C GLU A 223 26.13 10.97 -0.12
N GLN A 224 25.74 11.56 1.02
CA GLN A 224 24.40 12.11 1.21
C GLN A 224 24.11 13.28 0.27
N ASP A 225 25.10 14.11 -0.05
CA ASP A 225 24.88 15.26 -0.94
C ASP A 225 24.63 14.82 -2.38
N GLU A 226 25.22 13.73 -2.86
CA GLU A 226 25.00 13.22 -4.22
C GLU A 226 23.64 12.52 -4.37
N LEU A 227 23.22 11.72 -3.39
CA LEU A 227 21.88 11.11 -3.36
C LEU A 227 20.77 12.14 -3.18
N ILE A 228 21.00 13.16 -2.33
CA ILE A 228 20.10 14.29 -2.19
C ILE A 228 20.05 15.08 -3.50
N ASN A 229 21.19 15.37 -4.13
CA ASN A 229 21.23 16.09 -5.41
C ASN A 229 20.58 15.29 -6.56
N TRP A 230 20.74 13.97 -6.60
CA TRP A 230 20.05 13.09 -7.55
C TRP A 230 18.53 13.10 -7.31
N ALA A 231 18.07 12.93 -6.07
CA ALA A 231 16.65 13.03 -5.71
C ALA A 231 16.07 14.45 -5.96
N LEU A 232 16.89 15.49 -5.85
CA LEU A 232 16.54 16.86 -6.22
C LEU A 232 16.52 17.08 -7.74
N SER A 233 17.30 16.32 -8.52
CA SER A 233 17.37 16.40 -9.98
C SER A 233 16.20 15.72 -10.70
N ILE A 234 15.51 14.78 -10.03
CA ILE A 234 14.26 14.15 -10.49
C ILE A 234 13.05 15.07 -10.27
N ARG A 235 13.22 16.22 -9.60
CA ARG A 235 12.19 17.26 -9.58
C ARG A 235 11.92 17.70 -11.02
N PRO A 236 10.64 17.77 -11.47
CA PRO A 236 10.37 18.33 -12.78
C PRO A 236 10.97 19.72 -12.84
N SER A 237 11.68 19.99 -13.94
CA SER A 237 12.50 21.18 -14.06
C SER A 237 11.69 22.42 -13.68
N ALA A 238 12.23 23.24 -12.78
CA ALA A 238 11.64 24.52 -12.43
C ALA A 238 11.31 25.33 -13.70
N ASN A 239 12.07 25.12 -14.78
CA ASN A 239 11.89 25.75 -16.09
C ASN A 239 10.49 25.54 -16.71
N HIS A 240 9.89 24.35 -16.64
CA HIS A 240 8.55 24.12 -17.22
C HIS A 240 7.44 24.83 -16.46
N ILE A 241 7.56 24.90 -15.13
CA ILE A 241 6.61 25.59 -14.26
C ILE A 241 6.76 27.11 -14.42
N SER A 242 8.00 27.61 -14.47
CA SER A 242 8.29 29.03 -14.70
C SER A 242 7.74 29.54 -16.03
N GLN A 243 7.82 28.74 -17.10
CA GLN A 243 7.30 29.11 -18.41
C GLN A 243 5.76 29.22 -18.41
N ARG A 244 5.05 28.26 -17.80
CA ARG A 244 3.57 28.30 -17.68
C ARG A 244 3.05 29.43 -16.80
N ILE A 245 3.79 29.79 -15.75
CA ILE A 245 3.46 30.95 -14.90
C ILE A 245 3.50 32.26 -15.71
N SER A 246 4.36 32.35 -16.73
CA SER A 246 4.45 33.54 -17.60
C SER A 246 3.37 33.62 -18.67
N GLU A 247 2.78 32.49 -19.08
CA GLU A 247 1.77 32.41 -20.15
C GLU A 247 0.32 32.63 -19.65
N ASN A 248 0.01 32.24 -18.41
CA ASN A 248 -1.31 32.44 -17.83
C ASN A 248 -1.41 33.85 -17.21
N SER A 249 -2.12 34.77 -17.87
CA SER A 249 -2.52 36.06 -17.28
C SER A 249 -3.27 35.82 -15.97
N ILE A 250 -2.64 36.22 -14.87
CA ILE A 250 -3.01 35.83 -13.52
C ILE A 250 -4.22 36.66 -13.05
N VAL A 251 -5.33 36.00 -12.71
CA VAL A 251 -6.42 36.65 -11.99
C VAL A 251 -5.92 37.05 -10.59
N ASN A 252 -5.80 38.35 -10.34
CA ASN A 252 -5.49 38.85 -9.01
C ASN A 252 -6.73 38.80 -8.12
N LEU A 253 -6.75 37.86 -7.16
CA LEU A 253 -7.83 37.70 -6.18
C LEU A 253 -7.77 38.73 -5.04
N GLU A 254 -6.79 39.65 -5.06
CA GLU A 254 -6.65 40.74 -4.07
C GLU A 254 -7.60 41.92 -4.34
N GLY A 255 -8.20 42.01 -5.52
CA GLY A 255 -9.19 43.03 -5.89
C GLY A 255 -10.64 42.59 -5.70
N GLU A 256 -11.59 43.40 -6.18
CA GLU A 256 -12.98 42.94 -6.32
C GLU A 256 -13.01 41.69 -7.20
N ILE A 257 -13.52 40.59 -6.65
CA ILE A 257 -13.73 39.35 -7.42
C ILE A 257 -14.58 39.69 -8.65
N PRO A 258 -14.09 39.43 -9.88
CA PRO A 258 -14.82 39.64 -11.12
C PRO A 258 -16.25 39.10 -11.03
N ILE A 259 -17.20 39.81 -11.65
CA ILE A 259 -18.63 39.48 -11.55
C ILE A 259 -18.90 38.06 -12.02
N GLU A 260 -18.22 37.63 -13.08
CA GLU A 260 -18.29 36.30 -13.69
C GLU A 260 -17.86 35.22 -12.69
N ILE A 261 -16.74 35.44 -11.98
CA ILE A 261 -16.24 34.53 -10.93
C ILE A 261 -17.21 34.53 -9.75
N ARG A 262 -17.74 35.69 -9.34
CA ARG A 262 -18.72 35.77 -8.25
C ARG A 262 -20.01 35.02 -8.59
N GLN A 263 -20.46 35.10 -9.84
CA GLN A 263 -21.64 34.41 -10.32
C GLN A 263 -21.42 32.89 -10.37
N SER A 264 -20.27 32.42 -10.84
CA SER A 264 -19.96 30.98 -10.85
C SER A 264 -19.85 30.41 -9.43
N LEU A 265 -19.31 31.18 -8.48
CA LEU A 265 -19.22 30.81 -7.05
C LEU A 265 -20.56 30.81 -6.29
N LYS A 266 -21.67 31.25 -6.90
CA LYS A 266 -23.00 31.33 -6.24
C LYS A 266 -23.44 30.02 -5.58
N TYR A 267 -23.05 28.88 -6.14
CA TYR A 267 -23.43 27.55 -5.65
C TYR A 267 -22.28 26.76 -5.04
N VAL A 268 -21.16 27.41 -4.67
CA VAL A 268 -19.97 26.75 -4.11
C VAL A 268 -20.25 25.87 -2.89
N ASP A 269 -21.27 26.20 -2.10
CA ASP A 269 -21.70 25.41 -0.92
C ASP A 269 -22.65 24.25 -1.26
N LYS A 270 -22.88 23.94 -2.55
CA LYS A 270 -23.88 22.95 -2.98
C LYS A 270 -23.27 21.97 -3.97
N LEU A 271 -23.75 20.71 -3.91
CA LEU A 271 -23.38 19.67 -4.89
C LEU A 271 -23.66 20.03 -6.35
N ARG A 272 -24.55 21.00 -6.61
CA ARG A 272 -24.89 21.46 -7.96
C ARG A 272 -23.90 22.47 -8.55
N PHE A 273 -22.84 22.80 -7.81
CA PHE A 273 -21.77 23.64 -8.31
C PHE A 273 -21.19 23.04 -9.60
N ASP A 274 -20.95 23.89 -10.59
CA ASP A 274 -20.37 23.50 -11.86
C ASP A 274 -18.94 24.04 -11.92
N ILE A 275 -17.98 23.13 -11.80
CA ILE A 275 -16.56 23.50 -11.79
C ILE A 275 -16.07 23.97 -13.16
N PHE A 276 -16.69 23.52 -14.26
CA PHE A 276 -16.31 23.95 -15.61
C PHE A 276 -16.72 25.40 -15.88
N GLU A 277 -17.84 25.86 -15.29
CA GLU A 277 -18.22 27.28 -15.31
C GLU A 277 -17.19 28.14 -14.54
N LEU A 278 -16.67 27.65 -13.41
CA LEU A 278 -15.59 28.35 -12.71
C LEU A 278 -14.29 28.36 -13.53
N LYS A 279 -13.91 27.24 -14.16
CA LYS A 279 -12.76 27.17 -15.08
C LYS A 279 -12.85 28.24 -16.16
N LYS A 280 -14.01 28.37 -16.80
CA LYS A 280 -14.24 29.39 -17.82
C LYS A 280 -14.17 30.81 -17.23
N ALA A 281 -14.85 31.06 -16.12
CA ALA A 281 -14.91 32.38 -15.49
C ALA A 281 -13.55 32.85 -14.92
N SER A 282 -12.67 31.91 -14.56
CA SER A 282 -11.35 32.19 -14.01
C SER A 282 -10.21 32.04 -15.03
N GLU A 283 -10.54 31.87 -16.31
CA GLU A 283 -9.55 31.72 -17.40
C GLU A 283 -8.53 30.60 -17.12
N ASN A 284 -9.03 29.42 -16.73
CA ASN A 284 -8.22 28.26 -16.33
C ASN A 284 -7.40 28.45 -15.03
N ASN A 285 -7.90 29.23 -14.08
CA ASN A 285 -7.33 29.39 -12.72
C ASN A 285 -8.27 28.88 -11.62
N GLU A 286 -9.10 27.89 -11.93
CA GLU A 286 -10.20 27.43 -11.06
C GLU A 286 -9.75 26.88 -9.71
N LEU A 287 -8.64 26.13 -9.65
CA LEU A 287 -8.12 25.55 -8.41
C LEU A 287 -7.57 26.65 -7.49
N ALA A 288 -6.73 27.55 -8.02
CA ALA A 288 -6.22 28.70 -7.27
C ALA A 288 -7.36 29.59 -6.76
N THR A 289 -8.38 29.83 -7.60
CA THR A 289 -9.55 30.63 -7.28
C THR A 289 -10.38 30.02 -6.17
N ILE A 290 -10.79 28.75 -6.32
CA ILE A 290 -11.68 28.11 -5.35
C ILE A 290 -10.99 27.86 -4.02
N CYS A 291 -9.71 27.45 -4.03
CA CYS A 291 -8.96 27.17 -2.82
C CYS A 291 -8.77 28.47 -2.00
N SER A 292 -8.33 29.55 -2.65
CA SER A 292 -8.16 30.86 -1.99
C SER A 292 -9.49 31.42 -1.46
N PHE A 293 -10.57 31.26 -2.23
CA PHE A 293 -11.92 31.66 -1.82
C PHE A 293 -12.37 30.90 -0.57
N LEU A 294 -12.21 29.57 -0.55
CA LEU A 294 -12.62 28.74 0.57
C LEU A 294 -11.77 28.98 1.82
N LEU A 295 -10.45 29.14 1.70
CA LEU A 295 -9.60 29.51 2.84
C LEU A 295 -10.03 30.86 3.45
N SER A 296 -10.39 31.83 2.60
CA SER A 296 -10.92 33.12 3.05
C SER A 296 -12.30 33.00 3.70
N LYS A 297 -13.21 32.20 3.11
CA LYS A 297 -14.56 31.92 3.64
C LYS A 297 -14.52 31.36 5.07
N TYR A 298 -13.53 30.53 5.37
CA TYR A 298 -13.33 29.93 6.69
C TYR A 298 -12.44 30.76 7.63
N ASP A 299 -12.03 31.97 7.23
CA ASP A 299 -11.10 32.85 7.98
C ASP A 299 -9.77 32.15 8.35
N ILE A 300 -9.34 31.18 7.53
CA ILE A 300 -8.17 30.32 7.82
C ILE A 300 -6.88 31.14 7.89
N PHE A 301 -6.70 32.12 7.00
CA PHE A 301 -5.50 32.95 6.98
C PHE A 301 -5.26 33.65 8.32
N LYS A 302 -6.32 34.20 8.90
CA LYS A 302 -6.26 34.88 10.20
C LYS A 302 -6.18 33.88 11.35
N ALA A 303 -7.02 32.84 11.35
CA ALA A 303 -7.11 31.89 12.46
C ALA A 303 -5.83 31.05 12.63
N GLU A 304 -5.20 30.65 11.52
CA GLU A 304 -4.01 29.79 11.52
C GLU A 304 -2.71 30.57 11.32
N GLY A 305 -2.77 31.90 11.14
CA GLY A 305 -1.60 32.74 10.93
C GLY A 305 -0.88 32.50 9.59
N PHE A 306 -1.59 31.99 8.59
CA PHE A 306 -1.03 31.77 7.25
C PHE A 306 -0.83 33.09 6.52
N ASN A 307 0.36 33.27 5.94
CA ASN A 307 0.63 34.40 5.07
C ASN A 307 -0.15 34.25 3.75
N LYS A 308 -1.15 35.12 3.54
CA LYS A 308 -2.06 35.06 2.38
C LYS A 308 -1.31 35.19 1.06
N ASP A 309 -0.41 36.15 0.93
CA ASP A 309 0.31 36.43 -0.32
C ASP A 309 1.21 35.24 -0.71
N LYS A 310 1.87 34.64 0.29
CA LYS A 310 2.69 33.43 0.10
C LYS A 310 1.85 32.21 -0.25
N PHE A 311 0.65 32.08 0.34
CA PHE A 311 -0.28 31.03 -0.04
C PHE A 311 -0.78 31.22 -1.48
N THR A 312 -1.08 32.46 -1.86
CA THR A 312 -1.47 32.80 -3.23
C THR A 312 -0.35 32.47 -4.22
N SER A 313 0.91 32.75 -3.89
CA SER A 313 2.07 32.31 -4.68
C SER A 313 2.14 30.78 -4.77
N PHE A 314 2.04 30.09 -3.64
CA PHE A 314 2.05 28.63 -3.57
C PHE A 314 0.96 27.99 -4.44
N ILE A 315 -0.30 28.40 -4.28
CA ILE A 315 -1.42 27.76 -4.99
C ILE A 315 -1.43 28.07 -6.49
N ARG A 316 -0.86 29.21 -6.91
CA ARG A 316 -0.64 29.51 -8.34
C ARG A 316 0.39 28.57 -8.96
N ILE A 317 1.45 28.24 -8.23
CA ILE A 317 2.44 27.24 -8.68
C ILE A 317 1.79 25.85 -8.75
N ILE A 318 0.97 25.49 -7.76
CA ILE A 318 0.20 24.24 -7.78
C ILE A 318 -0.72 24.18 -9.01
N GLN A 319 -1.53 25.20 -9.27
CA GLN A 319 -2.38 25.31 -10.47
C GLN A 319 -1.58 25.06 -11.76
N ALA A 320 -0.46 25.77 -11.93
CA ALA A 320 0.34 25.70 -13.14
C ALA A 320 1.08 24.36 -13.31
N GLY A 321 1.40 23.69 -12.20
CA GLY A 321 2.10 22.40 -12.19
C GLY A 321 1.19 21.18 -12.37
N TYR A 322 -0.14 21.33 -12.34
CA TYR A 322 -1.02 20.29 -12.88
C TYR A 322 -0.84 20.18 -14.39
N TYR A 323 -0.62 18.95 -14.87
CA TYR A 323 -0.51 18.71 -16.30
C TYR A 323 -1.86 18.82 -17.00
N GLN A 324 -1.83 19.05 -18.30
CA GLN A 324 -3.04 19.16 -19.13
C GLN A 324 -3.53 17.76 -19.53
N ASN A 325 -3.72 16.90 -18.54
CA ASN A 325 -4.32 15.59 -18.74
C ASN A 325 -5.83 15.75 -18.95
N PRO A 326 -6.51 14.80 -19.62
CA PRO A 326 -7.96 14.85 -19.78
C PRO A 326 -8.70 14.93 -18.43
N TYR A 327 -8.33 14.10 -17.45
CA TYR A 327 -9.02 14.00 -16.16
C TYR A 327 -8.18 14.51 -14.98
N HIS A 328 -7.01 13.92 -14.69
CA HIS A 328 -6.19 14.29 -13.53
C HIS A 328 -5.42 15.60 -13.78
N ASN A 329 -6.16 16.72 -13.74
CA ASN A 329 -5.69 18.08 -14.00
C ASN A 329 -6.17 19.05 -12.89
N SER A 330 -5.86 20.35 -13.02
CA SER A 330 -6.25 21.37 -12.04
C SER A 330 -7.76 21.45 -11.81
N THR A 331 -8.55 21.18 -12.85
CA THR A 331 -10.01 21.24 -12.78
C THR A 331 -10.56 20.10 -11.91
N HIS A 332 -9.99 18.89 -12.01
CA HIS A 332 -10.35 17.78 -11.12
C HIS A 332 -10.00 18.10 -9.67
N ALA A 333 -8.78 18.56 -9.40
CA ALA A 333 -8.38 18.98 -8.06
C ALA A 333 -9.29 20.08 -7.48
N ALA A 334 -9.75 21.01 -8.32
CA ALA A 334 -10.71 22.03 -7.92
C ALA A 334 -12.10 21.45 -7.60
N ASP A 335 -12.58 20.49 -8.39
CA ASP A 335 -13.85 19.78 -8.14
C ASP A 335 -13.82 18.99 -6.84
N VAL A 336 -12.71 18.29 -6.56
CA VAL A 336 -12.49 17.54 -5.32
C VAL A 336 -12.43 18.48 -4.11
N THR A 337 -11.70 19.59 -4.22
CA THR A 337 -11.64 20.63 -3.17
C THR A 337 -13.05 21.16 -2.86
N GLN A 338 -13.86 21.39 -3.89
CA GLN A 338 -15.24 21.83 -3.73
C GLN A 338 -16.15 20.76 -3.14
N ALA A 339 -16.05 19.51 -3.59
CA ALA A 339 -16.83 18.39 -3.05
C ALA A 339 -16.56 18.21 -1.56
N TYR A 340 -15.28 18.25 -1.18
CA TYR A 340 -14.88 18.07 0.20
C TYR A 340 -15.39 19.20 1.09
N HIS A 341 -15.36 20.45 0.59
CA HIS A 341 -16.02 21.60 1.23
C HIS A 341 -17.53 21.39 1.43
N VAL A 342 -18.25 20.91 0.41
CA VAL A 342 -19.69 20.60 0.54
C VAL A 342 -19.94 19.56 1.61
N TYR A 343 -19.09 18.55 1.73
CA TYR A 343 -19.21 17.55 2.79
C TYR A 343 -18.99 18.18 4.17
N ILE A 344 -17.98 19.03 4.32
CA ILE A 344 -17.68 19.73 5.57
C ILE A 344 -18.85 20.63 5.99
N GLU A 345 -19.34 21.47 5.07
CA GLU A 345 -20.32 22.51 5.35
C GLU A 345 -21.76 22.03 5.20
N ASP A 346 -22.18 21.72 3.97
CA ASP A 346 -23.58 21.38 3.69
C ASP A 346 -23.94 20.03 4.30
N PHE A 347 -23.04 19.05 4.34
CA PHE A 347 -23.33 17.75 4.96
C PHE A 347 -23.13 17.74 6.47
N ASN A 348 -22.80 18.89 7.07
CA ASN A 348 -22.71 19.11 8.51
C ASN A 348 -21.63 18.27 9.22
N ILE A 349 -20.62 17.81 8.49
CA ILE A 349 -19.48 17.06 9.05
C ILE A 349 -18.69 17.95 10.02
N LYS A 350 -18.57 19.26 9.72
CA LYS A 350 -17.93 20.24 10.60
C LYS A 350 -18.46 20.18 12.03
N ASN A 351 -19.77 20.25 12.20
CA ASN A 351 -20.39 20.27 13.53
C ASN A 351 -20.36 18.89 14.18
N LEU A 352 -20.54 17.81 13.40
CA LEU A 352 -20.59 16.45 13.92
C LEU A 352 -19.25 15.98 14.51
N PHE A 353 -18.14 16.32 13.85
CA PHE A 353 -16.79 15.97 14.29
C PHE A 353 -16.06 17.13 14.99
N ASN A 354 -16.78 18.23 15.29
CA ASN A 354 -16.23 19.45 15.88
C ASN A 354 -14.94 19.92 15.18
N LEU A 355 -14.99 20.02 13.85
CA LEU A 355 -13.84 20.41 13.03
C LEU A 355 -13.49 21.88 13.29
N ASN A 356 -12.24 22.11 13.69
CA ASN A 356 -11.68 23.45 13.84
C ASN A 356 -11.02 23.92 12.52
N THR A 357 -10.50 25.15 12.52
CA THR A 357 -9.83 25.76 11.37
C THR A 357 -8.59 24.97 10.92
N PHE A 358 -7.88 24.34 11.84
CA PHE A 358 -6.77 23.42 11.54
C PHE A 358 -7.25 22.19 10.75
N ASP A 359 -8.36 21.57 11.16
CA ASP A 359 -8.91 20.39 10.49
C ASP A 359 -9.39 20.75 9.07
N ILE A 360 -10.13 21.86 8.94
CA ILE A 360 -10.69 22.32 7.65
C ILE A 360 -9.57 22.75 6.69
N SER A 361 -8.56 23.49 7.16
CA SER A 361 -7.43 23.89 6.32
C SER A 361 -6.62 22.69 5.83
N CYS A 362 -6.41 21.66 6.66
CA CYS A 362 -5.80 20.41 6.20
C CYS A 362 -6.61 19.75 5.07
N CYS A 363 -7.95 19.74 5.16
CA CYS A 363 -8.83 19.16 4.14
C CYS A 363 -8.75 19.93 2.81
N LEU A 364 -8.81 21.26 2.86
CA LEU A 364 -8.75 22.11 1.66
C LEU A 364 -7.37 22.09 1.00
N ILE A 365 -6.28 22.12 1.80
CA ILE A 365 -4.92 22.05 1.26
C ILE A 365 -4.66 20.66 0.67
N SER A 366 -4.99 19.58 1.39
CA SER A 366 -4.77 18.20 0.88
C SER A 366 -5.53 17.95 -0.42
N SER A 367 -6.82 18.30 -0.51
CA SER A 367 -7.59 18.16 -1.75
C SER A 367 -7.03 18.98 -2.91
N SER A 368 -6.50 20.18 -2.65
CA SER A 368 -5.90 20.99 -3.71
C SER A 368 -4.63 20.40 -4.32
N ILE A 369 -3.91 19.56 -3.58
CA ILE A 369 -2.62 19.00 -3.99
C ILE A 369 -2.64 17.50 -4.30
N HIS A 370 -3.77 16.83 -4.10
CA HIS A 370 -3.79 15.36 -3.99
C HIS A 370 -3.33 14.64 -5.25
N ASP A 371 -3.45 15.26 -6.43
CA ASP A 371 -3.02 14.75 -7.74
C ASP A 371 -1.94 15.64 -8.40
N PHE A 372 -1.23 16.46 -7.61
CA PHE A 372 -0.29 17.42 -8.15
C PHE A 372 0.83 16.75 -8.96
N GLN A 373 1.05 17.17 -10.21
CA GLN A 373 1.99 16.57 -11.17
C GLN A 373 1.65 15.14 -11.62
N HIS A 374 0.37 14.75 -11.57
CA HIS A 374 -0.08 13.47 -12.11
C HIS A 374 0.30 13.31 -13.61
N PRO A 375 0.97 12.22 -14.04
CA PRO A 375 1.48 12.04 -15.40
C PRO A 375 0.44 11.54 -16.43
N GLY A 376 -0.81 11.36 -15.98
CA GLY A 376 -1.88 10.74 -16.77
C GLY A 376 -1.72 9.23 -16.90
N LEU A 377 -1.07 8.60 -15.91
CA LEU A 377 -0.74 7.18 -15.86
C LEU A 377 -1.00 6.68 -14.44
N ASN A 378 -1.51 5.46 -14.29
CA ASN A 378 -1.75 4.88 -12.97
C ASN A 378 -0.48 4.25 -12.34
N ASN A 379 -0.54 3.97 -11.04
CA ASN A 379 0.56 3.35 -10.29
C ASN A 379 1.04 2.02 -10.93
N ALA A 380 0.14 1.20 -11.48
CA ALA A 380 0.49 -0.08 -12.11
C ALA A 380 1.34 0.11 -13.37
N PHE A 381 1.01 1.11 -14.20
CA PHE A 381 1.81 1.49 -15.36
C PHE A 381 3.22 1.89 -14.91
N LEU A 382 3.35 2.75 -13.90
CA LEU A 382 4.65 3.23 -13.42
C LEU A 382 5.54 2.07 -12.95
N MET A 383 4.98 1.11 -12.21
CA MET A 383 5.69 -0.09 -11.77
C MET A 383 6.10 -0.98 -12.96
N ASN A 384 5.17 -1.27 -13.87
CA ASN A 384 5.41 -2.17 -15.00
C ASN A 384 6.41 -1.62 -16.02
N SER A 385 6.49 -0.29 -16.13
CA SER A 385 7.45 0.40 -17.00
C SER A 385 8.79 0.71 -16.33
N SER A 386 8.98 0.33 -15.05
CA SER A 386 10.16 0.70 -14.25
C SER A 386 10.41 2.22 -14.24
N HIS A 387 9.33 3.00 -14.15
CA HIS A 387 9.39 4.45 -14.15
C HIS A 387 10.16 4.99 -12.94
N ASP A 388 10.88 6.11 -13.10
CA ASP A 388 11.73 6.70 -12.06
C ASP A 388 10.99 6.94 -10.74
N LEU A 389 9.73 7.40 -10.81
CA LEU A 389 8.88 7.55 -9.63
C LEU A 389 8.61 6.22 -8.90
N ALA A 390 8.39 5.12 -9.63
CA ALA A 390 8.16 3.82 -9.02
C ALA A 390 9.40 3.32 -8.28
N ILE A 391 10.58 3.50 -8.89
CA ILE A 391 11.88 3.22 -8.26
C ILE A 391 12.07 4.09 -7.01
N LEU A 392 11.83 5.40 -7.11
CA LEU A 392 12.01 6.37 -6.02
C LEU A 392 11.14 6.03 -4.80
N TYR A 393 9.90 5.60 -5.02
CA TYR A 393 8.94 5.29 -3.95
C TYR A 393 8.83 3.79 -3.64
N ASN A 394 9.71 2.97 -4.21
CA ASN A 394 9.75 1.51 -4.02
C ASN A 394 8.37 0.86 -4.23
N ASP A 395 7.66 1.26 -5.28
CA ASP A 395 6.33 0.72 -5.65
C ASP A 395 5.21 0.96 -4.62
N LEU A 396 5.42 1.78 -3.58
CA LEU A 396 4.45 2.04 -2.52
C LEU A 396 3.72 3.37 -2.75
N SER A 397 2.42 3.32 -3.05
CA SER A 397 1.56 4.50 -3.27
C SER A 397 2.30 5.59 -4.04
N VAL A 398 2.83 5.20 -5.21
CA VAL A 398 3.90 5.92 -5.92
C VAL A 398 3.49 7.36 -6.23
N LEU A 399 2.32 7.52 -6.84
CA LEU A 399 1.75 8.81 -7.19
C LEU A 399 1.36 9.63 -5.96
N GLU A 400 0.69 9.03 -4.98
CA GLU A 400 0.23 9.74 -3.79
C GLU A 400 1.42 10.27 -2.96
N ASN A 401 2.52 9.51 -2.88
CA ASN A 401 3.76 10.01 -2.29
C ASN A 401 4.39 11.14 -3.12
N HIS A 402 4.37 11.03 -4.45
CA HIS A 402 4.87 12.07 -5.35
C HIS A 402 4.11 13.39 -5.18
N HIS A 403 2.78 13.36 -5.22
CA HIS A 403 1.92 14.54 -5.11
C HIS A 403 2.23 15.36 -3.86
N VAL A 404 2.39 14.69 -2.72
CA VAL A 404 2.72 15.35 -1.45
C VAL A 404 4.17 15.83 -1.43
N ALA A 405 5.12 15.00 -1.86
CA ALA A 405 6.54 15.36 -1.86
C ALA A 405 6.81 16.59 -2.75
N ALA A 406 6.25 16.61 -3.96
CA ALA A 406 6.35 17.70 -4.92
C ALA A 406 5.72 18.98 -4.35
N SER A 407 4.52 18.90 -3.77
CA SER A 407 3.83 20.07 -3.20
C SER A 407 4.60 20.69 -2.04
N PHE A 408 5.07 19.89 -1.08
CA PHE A 408 5.88 20.42 0.02
C PHE A 408 7.28 20.88 -0.41
N SER A 409 7.76 20.46 -1.58
CA SER A 409 9.02 20.98 -2.13
C SER A 409 8.91 22.45 -2.51
N ILE A 410 7.73 22.92 -2.96
CA ILE A 410 7.44 24.32 -3.31
C ILE A 410 7.53 25.21 -2.08
N ILE A 411 7.05 24.71 -0.93
CA ILE A 411 7.06 25.42 0.37
C ILE A 411 8.48 25.68 0.87
N LYS A 412 9.51 24.99 0.35
CA LYS A 412 10.91 25.29 0.70
C LYS A 412 11.36 26.67 0.22
N ASP A 413 10.71 27.23 -0.80
CA ASP A 413 10.94 28.60 -1.20
C ASP A 413 10.26 29.56 -0.21
N LYS A 414 11.03 30.55 0.26
CA LYS A 414 10.61 31.59 1.20
C LYS A 414 9.37 32.35 0.73
N ASN A 415 9.22 32.51 -0.59
CA ASN A 415 8.11 33.23 -1.22
C ASN A 415 6.81 32.42 -1.25
N ASN A 416 6.90 31.09 -1.08
CA ASN A 416 5.76 30.18 -1.11
C ASN A 416 5.47 29.58 0.28
N ASN A 417 6.35 29.82 1.27
CA ASN A 417 6.22 29.27 2.61
C ASN A 417 5.16 30.01 3.44
N PHE A 418 3.89 29.74 3.18
CA PHE A 418 2.78 30.29 3.97
C PHE A 418 2.69 29.74 5.41
N PHE A 419 3.47 28.70 5.73
CA PHE A 419 3.61 28.14 7.07
C PHE A 419 4.71 28.80 7.91
N GLU A 420 5.39 29.83 7.41
CA GLU A 420 6.57 30.43 8.03
C GLU A 420 6.37 30.90 9.48
N ASN A 421 5.16 31.31 9.84
CA ASN A 421 4.83 31.82 11.17
C ASN A 421 4.40 30.72 12.15
N LEU A 422 4.31 29.46 11.70
CA LEU A 422 3.94 28.35 12.55
C LEU A 422 5.12 27.90 13.41
N SER A 423 4.82 27.42 14.61
CA SER A 423 5.80 26.66 15.38
C SER A 423 6.16 25.35 14.68
N CYS A 424 7.37 24.84 14.92
CA CYS A 424 7.84 23.58 14.34
C CYS A 424 6.87 22.41 14.61
N ASP A 425 6.29 22.35 15.81
CA ASP A 425 5.36 21.29 16.18
C ASP A 425 4.03 21.41 15.46
N LEU A 426 3.51 22.63 15.27
CA LEU A 426 2.28 22.86 14.52
C LEU A 426 2.49 22.56 13.03
N TYR A 427 3.62 22.98 12.44
CA TYR A 427 3.99 22.61 11.07
C TYR A 427 4.07 21.08 10.90
N ARG A 428 4.71 20.36 11.84
CA ARG A 428 4.76 18.88 11.82
C ARG A 428 3.37 18.26 11.86
N LYS A 429 2.45 18.80 12.67
CA LYS A 429 1.05 18.35 12.72
C LYS A 429 0.34 18.56 11.38
N TYR A 430 0.47 19.75 10.78
CA TYR A 430 -0.07 20.05 9.45
C TYR A 430 0.46 19.07 8.40
N ARG A 431 1.78 18.95 8.32
CA ARG A 431 2.46 18.07 7.37
C ARG A 431 2.00 16.63 7.52
N SER A 432 2.01 16.10 8.74
CA SER A 432 1.57 14.73 9.03
C SER A 432 0.13 14.50 8.59
N LYS A 433 -0.78 15.41 8.95
CA LYS A 433 -2.20 15.29 8.64
C LYS A 433 -2.47 15.35 7.13
N ILE A 434 -1.89 16.33 6.44
CA ILE A 434 -2.01 16.49 4.98
C ILE A 434 -1.48 15.26 4.25
N ILE A 435 -0.27 14.77 4.60
CA ILE A 435 0.28 13.52 4.05
C ILE A 435 -0.73 12.38 4.22
N SER A 436 -1.27 12.23 5.43
CA SER A 436 -2.16 11.12 5.75
C SER A 436 -3.49 11.16 4.99
N ILE A 437 -3.99 12.35 4.63
CA ILE A 437 -5.22 12.53 3.86
C ILE A 437 -4.96 12.22 2.38
N VAL A 438 -3.88 12.74 1.80
CA VAL A 438 -3.54 12.47 0.40
C VAL A 438 -3.22 10.98 0.18
N LEU A 439 -2.42 10.34 1.05
CA LEU A 439 -2.13 8.91 0.91
C LEU A 439 -3.37 7.99 1.03
N ALA A 440 -4.51 8.53 1.46
CA ALA A 440 -5.77 7.80 1.52
C ALA A 440 -6.55 7.79 0.19
N THR A 441 -6.16 8.59 -0.80
CA THR A 441 -6.75 8.56 -2.16
C THR A 441 -6.24 7.38 -2.99
N ASP A 442 -5.18 6.70 -2.54
CA ASP A 442 -4.68 5.48 -3.17
C ASP A 442 -5.79 4.42 -3.27
N PHE A 443 -6.26 4.26 -4.49
CA PHE A 443 -7.42 3.44 -4.80
C PHE A 443 -7.22 1.95 -4.48
N SER A 444 -5.96 1.48 -4.39
CA SER A 444 -5.64 0.11 -3.98
C SER A 444 -6.14 -0.21 -2.56
N LYS A 445 -6.32 0.82 -1.73
CA LYS A 445 -6.79 0.70 -0.34
C LYS A 445 -8.31 0.71 -0.23
N HIS A 446 -9.06 1.05 -1.30
CA HIS A 446 -10.51 1.27 -1.28
C HIS A 446 -11.27 0.17 -0.50
N PHE A 447 -11.18 -1.10 -0.91
CA PHE A 447 -11.97 -2.17 -0.27
C PHE A 447 -11.63 -2.39 1.21
N LYS A 448 -10.36 -2.19 1.59
CA LYS A 448 -9.91 -2.28 2.97
C LYS A 448 -10.54 -1.15 3.80
N GLU A 449 -10.48 0.07 3.29
CA GLU A 449 -11.03 1.25 3.96
C GLU A 449 -12.57 1.20 4.03
N ILE A 450 -13.27 0.71 2.99
CA ILE A 450 -14.73 0.49 3.03
C ILE A 450 -15.12 -0.58 4.05
N SER A 451 -14.35 -1.67 4.15
CA SER A 451 -14.58 -2.70 5.17
C SER A 451 -14.43 -2.13 6.58
N LYS A 452 -13.42 -1.30 6.79
CA LYS A 452 -13.19 -0.59 8.05
C LYS A 452 -14.29 0.43 8.33
N LEU A 453 -14.71 1.21 7.34
CA LEU A 453 -15.80 2.16 7.43
C LEU A 453 -17.09 1.47 7.90
N LYS A 454 -17.45 0.33 7.29
CA LYS A 454 -18.62 -0.46 7.69
C LYS A 454 -18.58 -0.92 9.14
N LEU A 455 -17.40 -1.15 9.71
CA LEU A 455 -17.25 -1.49 11.12
C LEU A 455 -17.40 -0.26 12.02
N ILE A 456 -16.70 0.83 11.69
CA ILE A 456 -16.74 2.09 12.45
C ILE A 456 -18.16 2.68 12.48
N CYS A 457 -18.87 2.67 11.35
CA CYS A 457 -20.21 3.24 11.25
C CYS A 457 -21.26 2.54 12.12
N LYS A 458 -20.99 1.32 12.65
CA LYS A 458 -21.91 0.67 13.60
C LYS A 458 -21.91 1.33 14.97
N GLU A 459 -20.76 1.83 15.40
CA GLU A 459 -20.53 2.45 16.70
C GLU A 459 -19.58 3.64 16.53
N LEU A 460 -20.02 4.63 15.74
CA LEU A 460 -19.19 5.79 15.42
C LEU A 460 -18.87 6.59 16.68
N ASN A 461 -17.58 6.73 16.98
CA ASN A 461 -17.08 7.63 18.00
C ASN A 461 -16.48 8.87 17.33
N THR A 462 -17.16 10.01 17.47
CA THR A 462 -16.78 11.25 16.76
C THR A 462 -15.42 11.81 17.17
N GLU A 463 -14.87 11.46 18.34
CA GLU A 463 -13.53 11.89 18.74
C GLU A 463 -12.45 10.97 18.16
N ASN A 464 -12.60 9.66 18.31
CA ASN A 464 -11.61 8.67 17.90
C ASN A 464 -11.58 8.42 16.40
N ASP A 465 -12.74 8.53 15.72
CA ASP A 465 -12.87 8.20 14.31
C ASP A 465 -12.67 9.41 13.39
N LYS A 466 -12.49 10.62 13.96
CA LYS A 466 -12.37 11.87 13.19
C LYS A 466 -11.34 11.78 12.06
N GLU A 467 -10.11 11.34 12.37
CA GLU A 467 -9.05 11.28 11.35
C GLU A 467 -9.35 10.30 10.23
N PHE A 468 -9.92 9.14 10.57
CA PHE A 468 -10.32 8.15 9.58
C PHE A 468 -11.46 8.69 8.72
N MET A 469 -12.43 9.38 9.31
CA MET A 469 -13.55 9.95 8.59
C MET A 469 -13.12 11.06 7.62
N LEU A 470 -12.15 11.90 7.99
CA LEU A 470 -11.58 12.87 7.06
C LEU A 470 -10.98 12.17 5.84
N LYS A 471 -10.21 11.09 6.02
CA LYS A 471 -9.63 10.30 4.91
C LYS A 471 -10.70 9.70 4.00
N ILE A 472 -11.74 9.11 4.58
CA ILE A 472 -12.86 8.54 3.81
C ILE A 472 -13.61 9.63 3.04
N LEU A 473 -13.82 10.79 3.63
CA LEU A 473 -14.51 11.91 2.98
C LEU A 473 -13.67 12.52 1.85
N MET A 474 -12.34 12.56 1.99
CA MET A 474 -11.44 12.90 0.88
C MET A 474 -11.58 11.87 -0.26
N HIS A 475 -11.50 10.58 0.05
CA HIS A 475 -11.68 9.51 -0.94
C HIS A 475 -13.04 9.60 -1.65
N ALA A 476 -14.11 9.87 -0.90
CA ALA A 476 -15.44 10.07 -1.46
C ALA A 476 -15.60 11.37 -2.25
N ALA A 477 -14.77 12.39 -2.00
CA ALA A 477 -14.75 13.63 -2.77
C ALA A 477 -14.03 13.40 -4.10
N ASP A 478 -12.92 12.67 -4.07
CA ASP A 478 -12.10 12.30 -5.22
C ASP A 478 -12.90 11.54 -6.29
N VAL A 479 -13.69 10.54 -5.88
CA VAL A 479 -14.55 9.78 -6.80
C VAL A 479 -16.00 10.31 -6.91
N SER A 480 -16.23 11.58 -6.56
CA SER A 480 -17.58 12.12 -6.43
C SER A 480 -18.30 12.39 -7.76
N ASN A 481 -17.62 12.35 -8.92
CA ASN A 481 -18.23 12.76 -10.20
C ASN A 481 -19.49 11.94 -10.52
N SER A 482 -19.49 10.64 -10.20
CA SER A 482 -20.64 9.75 -10.37
C SER A 482 -21.89 10.20 -9.62
N THR A 483 -21.74 11.05 -8.60
CA THR A 483 -22.83 11.58 -7.77
C THR A 483 -23.31 12.98 -8.17
N ARG A 484 -22.71 13.54 -9.23
CA ARG A 484 -23.10 14.84 -9.79
C ARG A 484 -24.36 14.70 -10.65
N LYS A 485 -24.91 15.83 -11.09
CA LYS A 485 -25.98 15.82 -12.10
C LYS A 485 -25.44 15.27 -13.42
N TRP A 486 -26.33 14.64 -14.19
CA TRP A 486 -26.00 13.97 -15.45
C TRP A 486 -25.00 14.71 -16.35
N LYS A 487 -25.25 15.99 -16.67
CA LYS A 487 -24.37 16.77 -17.56
C LYS A 487 -22.91 16.75 -17.06
N LEU A 488 -22.70 17.20 -15.81
CA LEU A 488 -21.37 17.26 -15.21
C LEU A 488 -20.75 15.86 -15.04
N TYR A 489 -21.56 14.87 -14.66
CA TYR A 489 -21.10 13.49 -14.56
C TYR A 489 -20.62 12.94 -15.91
N TYR A 490 -21.41 13.13 -16.96
CA TYR A 490 -21.13 12.62 -18.30
C TYR A 490 -19.83 13.19 -18.85
N ASP A 491 -19.62 14.50 -18.72
CA ASP A 491 -18.38 15.16 -19.12
C ASP A 491 -17.17 14.55 -18.38
N TRP A 492 -17.23 14.40 -17.06
CA TRP A 492 -16.16 13.75 -16.28
C TRP A 492 -15.91 12.29 -16.67
N ALA A 493 -16.97 11.52 -16.91
CA ALA A 493 -16.89 10.12 -17.30
C ALA A 493 -16.21 9.94 -18.67
N GLN A 494 -16.41 10.88 -19.59
CA GLN A 494 -15.70 10.90 -20.87
C GLN A 494 -14.22 11.25 -20.69
N LEU A 495 -13.92 12.28 -19.88
CA LEU A 495 -12.54 12.71 -19.63
C LEU A 495 -11.69 11.61 -18.97
N VAL A 496 -12.23 10.88 -17.98
CA VAL A 496 -11.48 9.79 -17.33
C VAL A 496 -11.18 8.64 -18.29
N LEU A 497 -12.13 8.31 -19.17
CA LEU A 497 -11.92 7.26 -20.17
C LEU A 497 -10.93 7.69 -21.24
N GLU A 498 -10.94 8.95 -21.69
CA GLU A 498 -9.92 9.42 -22.63
C GLU A 498 -8.51 9.36 -22.03
N GLU A 499 -8.38 9.62 -20.73
CA GLU A 499 -7.09 9.46 -20.04
C GLU A 499 -6.66 7.98 -19.97
N PHE A 500 -7.58 7.06 -19.65
CA PHE A 500 -7.30 5.62 -19.69
C PHE A 500 -6.92 5.14 -21.09
N PHE A 501 -7.58 5.65 -22.12
CA PHE A 501 -7.24 5.32 -23.51
C PHE A 501 -5.87 5.85 -23.89
N SER A 502 -5.54 7.07 -23.47
CA SER A 502 -4.20 7.64 -23.65
C SER A 502 -3.12 6.80 -22.95
N GLN A 503 -3.41 6.23 -21.77
CA GLN A 503 -2.53 5.28 -21.12
C GLN A 503 -2.39 3.99 -21.95
N GLY A 504 -3.49 3.41 -22.45
CA GLY A 504 -3.45 2.17 -23.23
C GLY A 504 -2.70 2.30 -24.54
N ASP A 505 -2.77 3.46 -25.19
CA ASP A 505 -1.97 3.76 -26.37
C ASP A 505 -0.47 3.76 -26.02
N ARG A 506 -0.08 4.38 -24.89
CA ARG A 506 1.31 4.35 -24.39
C ARG A 506 1.77 2.94 -24.01
N GLU A 507 0.91 2.12 -23.40
CA GLU A 507 1.21 0.72 -23.09
C GLU A 507 1.51 -0.06 -24.36
N LYS A 508 0.68 0.13 -25.40
CA LYS A 508 0.88 -0.49 -26.71
C LYS A 508 2.20 -0.04 -27.37
N ASP A 509 2.50 1.26 -27.33
CA ASP A 509 3.75 1.81 -27.90
C ASP A 509 5.00 1.26 -27.21
N LEU A 510 4.93 0.99 -25.90
CA LEU A 510 6.01 0.39 -25.11
C LEU A 510 6.07 -1.14 -25.21
N GLY A 511 5.17 -1.78 -25.97
CA GLY A 511 5.07 -3.24 -26.06
C GLY A 511 4.61 -3.91 -24.77
N LEU A 512 3.93 -3.16 -23.89
CA LEU A 512 3.29 -3.67 -22.68
C LEU A 512 1.89 -4.22 -22.97
N SER A 513 1.42 -5.11 -22.11
CA SER A 513 0.02 -5.53 -22.12
C SER A 513 -0.88 -4.35 -21.78
N ILE A 514 -1.87 -4.07 -22.62
CA ILE A 514 -2.84 -2.99 -22.36
C ILE A 514 -3.66 -3.33 -21.11
N SER A 515 -3.71 -2.38 -20.18
CA SER A 515 -4.42 -2.48 -18.91
C SER A 515 -5.93 -2.60 -19.14
N PRO A 516 -6.65 -3.29 -18.23
CA PRO A 516 -8.10 -3.29 -18.25
C PRO A 516 -8.67 -1.87 -18.32
N LEU A 517 -9.72 -1.67 -19.12
CA LEU A 517 -10.37 -0.38 -19.38
C LEU A 517 -9.54 0.66 -20.16
N CYS A 518 -8.30 0.34 -20.57
CA CYS A 518 -7.42 1.28 -21.28
C CYS A 518 -7.44 1.10 -22.81
N ASP A 519 -8.14 0.10 -23.35
CA ASP A 519 -8.23 -0.09 -24.81
C ASP A 519 -9.52 0.52 -25.39
N ARG A 520 -9.37 1.64 -26.11
CA ARG A 520 -10.47 2.36 -26.76
C ARG A 520 -11.26 1.53 -27.78
N ASN A 521 -10.73 0.40 -28.25
CA ASN A 521 -11.40 -0.45 -29.23
C ASN A 521 -12.31 -1.51 -28.58
N THR A 522 -12.13 -1.79 -27.29
CA THR A 522 -12.84 -2.88 -26.59
C THR A 522 -13.71 -2.40 -25.45
N VAL A 523 -13.49 -1.18 -24.95
CA VAL A 523 -14.24 -0.63 -23.83
C VAL A 523 -15.58 -0.07 -24.29
N ASN A 524 -16.66 -0.62 -23.73
CA ASN A 524 -17.97 0.01 -23.80
C ASN A 524 -18.11 1.08 -22.71
N PHE A 525 -18.39 2.32 -23.13
CA PHE A 525 -18.52 3.48 -22.24
C PHE A 525 -19.55 3.21 -21.13
N ALA A 526 -20.80 2.93 -21.49
CA ALA A 526 -21.89 2.82 -20.54
C ALA A 526 -21.68 1.67 -19.55
N LYS A 527 -21.30 0.49 -20.05
CA LYS A 527 -21.03 -0.70 -19.23
C LYS A 527 -19.89 -0.50 -18.24
N SER A 528 -18.80 0.17 -18.65
CA SER A 528 -17.67 0.44 -17.77
C SER A 528 -18.07 1.35 -16.61
N GLN A 529 -18.84 2.39 -16.91
CA GLN A 529 -19.35 3.36 -15.95
C GLN A 529 -20.37 2.74 -14.98
N ILE A 530 -21.30 1.92 -15.47
CA ILE A 530 -22.23 1.16 -14.62
C ILE A 530 -21.44 0.26 -13.65
N GLY A 531 -20.44 -0.45 -14.15
CA GLY A 531 -19.58 -1.29 -13.33
C GLY A 531 -18.85 -0.51 -12.24
N PHE A 532 -18.34 0.67 -12.56
CA PHE A 532 -17.69 1.55 -11.58
C PHE A 532 -18.68 2.02 -10.49
N ILE A 533 -19.87 2.47 -10.90
CA ILE A 533 -20.91 2.91 -9.96
C ILE A 533 -21.34 1.78 -9.02
N ASP A 534 -21.59 0.57 -9.55
CA ASP A 534 -22.07 -0.57 -8.76
C ASP A 534 -21.01 -1.14 -7.81
N LEU A 535 -19.76 -1.19 -8.25
CA LEU A 535 -18.70 -1.84 -7.49
C LEU A 535 -18.06 -0.93 -6.44
N PHE A 536 -17.98 0.38 -6.70
CA PHE A 536 -17.23 1.32 -5.86
C PHE A 536 -18.10 2.41 -5.25
N ILE A 537 -18.92 3.07 -6.07
CA ILE A 537 -19.65 4.28 -5.63
C ILE A 537 -20.83 3.92 -4.74
N ILE A 538 -21.76 3.07 -5.21
CA ILE A 538 -22.95 2.70 -4.43
C ILE A 538 -22.58 2.10 -3.07
N PRO A 539 -21.65 1.14 -2.96
CA PRO A 539 -21.28 0.57 -1.65
C PRO A 539 -20.75 1.61 -0.67
N MET A 540 -19.85 2.49 -1.11
CA MET A 540 -19.27 3.53 -0.25
C MET A 540 -20.31 4.56 0.18
N PHE A 541 -21.05 5.13 -0.79
CA PHE A 541 -22.03 6.18 -0.52
C PHE A 541 -23.25 5.67 0.24
N SER A 542 -23.58 4.38 0.15
CA SER A 542 -24.64 3.77 0.98
C SER A 542 -24.24 3.74 2.45
N ILE A 543 -23.01 3.30 2.76
CA ILE A 543 -22.52 3.29 4.15
C ILE A 543 -22.44 4.73 4.69
N LEU A 544 -21.95 5.67 3.88
CA LEU A 544 -21.91 7.09 4.26
C LEU A 544 -23.31 7.67 4.49
N LYS A 545 -24.30 7.31 3.66
CA LYS A 545 -25.70 7.72 3.86
C LYS A 545 -26.27 7.23 5.18
N ASP A 546 -25.96 5.99 5.57
CA ASP A 546 -26.49 5.40 6.81
C ASP A 546 -26.06 6.18 8.04
N VAL A 547 -24.89 6.81 8.00
CA VAL A 547 -24.38 7.68 9.08
C VAL A 547 -24.73 9.16 8.85
N PHE A 548 -24.70 9.61 7.60
CA PHE A 548 -24.85 10.99 7.19
C PHE A 548 -25.98 11.09 6.15
N PRO A 549 -27.24 11.31 6.57
CA PRO A 549 -28.40 11.24 5.68
C PRO A 549 -28.33 12.11 4.41
N LYS A 550 -27.57 13.23 4.44
CA LYS A 550 -27.39 14.12 3.28
C LYS A 550 -26.64 13.47 2.11
N PHE A 551 -25.82 12.45 2.35
CA PHE A 551 -25.25 11.62 1.28
C PHE A 551 -26.32 10.86 0.47
N GLY A 552 -27.54 10.73 1.00
CA GLY A 552 -28.66 10.16 0.24
C GLY A 552 -28.97 10.92 -1.05
N LYS A 553 -28.70 12.24 -1.11
CA LYS A 553 -28.84 13.01 -2.34
C LYS A 553 -27.78 12.64 -3.39
N ALA A 554 -26.52 12.49 -2.95
CA ALA A 554 -25.41 12.06 -3.80
C ALA A 554 -25.66 10.65 -4.34
N LEU A 555 -26.09 9.73 -3.48
CA LEU A 555 -26.44 8.35 -3.86
C LEU A 555 -27.61 8.31 -4.85
N LYS A 556 -28.64 9.13 -4.65
CA LYS A 556 -29.78 9.23 -5.60
C LYS A 556 -29.31 9.68 -6.99
N ASN A 557 -28.42 10.67 -7.06
CA ASN A 557 -27.86 11.10 -8.34
C ASN A 557 -27.05 9.99 -9.02
N ALA A 558 -26.24 9.24 -8.27
CA ALA A 558 -25.49 8.10 -8.81
C ALA A 558 -26.43 7.03 -9.39
N GLN A 559 -27.55 6.75 -8.72
CA GLN A 559 -28.57 5.84 -9.25
C GLN A 559 -29.22 6.38 -10.52
N ILE A 560 -29.59 7.67 -10.57
CA ILE A 560 -30.15 8.30 -11.79
C ILE A 560 -29.15 8.22 -12.96
N ASN A 561 -27.87 8.50 -12.69
CA ASN A 561 -26.82 8.42 -13.71
C ASN A 561 -26.64 6.99 -14.21
N LYS A 562 -26.66 6.00 -13.31
CA LYS A 562 -26.67 4.58 -13.67
C LYS A 562 -27.87 4.22 -14.55
N ASP A 563 -29.07 4.65 -14.18
CA ASP A 563 -30.28 4.35 -14.96
C ASP A 563 -30.20 4.94 -16.38
N LYS A 564 -29.63 6.13 -16.53
CA LYS A 564 -29.37 6.73 -17.85
C LYS A 564 -28.33 5.94 -18.65
N LEU A 565 -27.23 5.52 -18.04
CA LEU A 565 -26.23 4.68 -18.70
C LEU A 565 -26.81 3.33 -19.13
N SER A 566 -27.69 2.72 -18.32
CA SER A 566 -28.35 1.47 -18.69
C SER A 566 -29.17 1.62 -19.96
N LYS A 567 -29.92 2.72 -20.09
CA LYS A 567 -30.67 3.04 -21.32
C LYS A 567 -29.74 3.24 -22.51
N MET A 568 -28.64 3.99 -22.35
CA MET A 568 -27.65 4.17 -23.43
C MET A 568 -27.04 2.84 -23.87
N ASN A 569 -26.73 1.94 -22.92
CA ASN A 569 -26.21 0.61 -23.22
C ASN A 569 -27.26 -0.26 -23.93
N GLU A 570 -28.55 -0.16 -23.59
CA GLU A 570 -29.63 -0.86 -24.29
C GLU A 570 -29.77 -0.35 -25.74
N GLU A 571 -29.78 0.97 -25.95
CA GLU A 571 -29.87 1.60 -27.28
C GLU A 571 -28.69 1.24 -28.19
N GLU A 572 -27.46 1.21 -27.66
CA GLU A 572 -26.27 0.78 -28.37
C GLU A 572 -26.36 -0.70 -28.81
N ASN A 573 -26.89 -1.59 -27.94
CA ASN A 573 -27.07 -3.00 -28.26
C ASN A 573 -28.21 -3.25 -29.27
N GLU A 574 -29.19 -2.35 -29.34
CA GLU A 574 -30.27 -2.38 -30.33
C GLU A 574 -29.88 -1.72 -31.68
N GLY A 575 -28.68 -1.14 -31.79
CA GLY A 575 -28.21 -0.48 -33.02
C GLY A 575 -28.90 0.85 -33.32
N LYS A 576 -29.51 1.50 -32.32
CA LYS A 576 -30.10 2.84 -32.46
C LYS A 576 -29.03 3.89 -32.15
N SER A 577 -28.81 4.84 -33.06
CA SER A 577 -27.86 5.93 -32.82
C SER A 577 -28.39 6.85 -31.70
N VAL A 578 -27.62 6.99 -30.63
CA VAL A 578 -27.92 7.74 -29.39
C VAL A 578 -27.99 9.29 -29.61
N GLN A 579 -27.90 9.77 -30.85
CA GLN A 579 -27.64 11.18 -31.13
C GLN A 579 -28.87 12.10 -31.18
N ASP A 580 -30.09 11.58 -31.19
CA ASP A 580 -31.29 12.43 -31.45
C ASP A 580 -32.19 12.73 -30.23
N ASP A 581 -32.07 12.02 -29.09
CA ASP A 581 -33.07 12.12 -28.02
C ASP A 581 -32.67 12.93 -26.76
N LEU A 582 -31.49 13.56 -26.71
CA LEU A 582 -31.03 14.30 -25.53
C LEU A 582 -31.21 15.84 -25.58
N VAL A 583 -31.85 16.38 -26.63
CA VAL A 583 -32.07 17.84 -26.78
C VAL A 583 -33.48 18.29 -26.36
N VAL A 584 -34.42 17.40 -26.05
CA VAL A 584 -35.80 17.79 -25.73
C VAL A 584 -36.22 17.31 -24.32
N SER A 585 -35.87 18.09 -23.31
CA SER A 585 -36.71 18.34 -22.11
C SER A 585 -35.95 19.22 -21.11
N SER A 586 -35.77 20.48 -21.50
CA SER A 586 -35.59 21.59 -20.56
C SER A 586 -36.90 22.36 -20.48
N ASP A 587 -37.78 21.93 -19.58
CA ASP A 587 -38.83 22.75 -18.96
C ASP A 587 -38.85 22.43 -17.46
#